data_AF-A0A6V8LXM8-F1
#
_entry.id   AF-A0A6V8LXM8-F1
#
_cell.length_a   1.000
_cell.length_b   1.000
_cell.length_c   1.000
_cell.angle_alpha   90.00
_cell.angle_beta   90.00
_cell.angle_gamma   90.00
#
_symmetry.space_group_name_H-M   'P 1'
#
loop_
_entity.id
_entity.type
_entity.pdbx_description
1 polymer ?
#
loop_
_entity_poly.entity_id
_entity_poly.type
_entity_poly.pdbx_seq_one_letter_code
_entity_poly.pdbx_strand_id
1 'polypeptide(L)'
;MICPVACETLTMPPLERRCQNNEERMPFLGPLLKTVALILDFVFGTYKWIVIIAAVVSWVRPDPYHPIIRFLYSATEPVLYRIRRTLPFVMMGGFDLSPIVLILALQFIGQVFIVESLLQMAFMMR
;
A
#
# COMPACT_ATOMS: atom_id res chain seq x y z
N MET A 1 -30.28 17.68 4.43
CA MET A 1 -31.64 17.13 4.27
C MET A 1 -31.52 15.64 4.60
N ILE A 2 -31.96 15.08 5.72
CA ILE A 2 -32.76 15.50 6.88
C ILE A 2 -32.16 14.73 8.06
N CYS A 3 -31.88 15.42 9.17
CA CYS A 3 -31.81 14.77 10.46
C CYS A 3 -33.28 14.54 10.86
N PRO A 4 -33.82 13.32 10.94
CA PRO A 4 -34.90 13.10 11.87
C PRO A 4 -34.27 12.91 13.26
N VAL A 5 -35.07 12.89 14.31
CA VAL A 5 -34.63 12.67 15.70
C VAL A 5 -34.07 13.90 16.41
N ALA A 6 -34.69 15.05 16.18
CA ALA A 6 -35.11 15.87 17.32
C ALA A 6 -36.58 15.53 17.63
N CYS A 7 -36.93 15.47 18.91
CA CYS A 7 -38.31 15.42 19.43
C CYS A 7 -39.02 14.05 19.45
N GLU A 8 -38.54 13.13 20.27
CA GLU A 8 -39.46 12.45 21.20
C GLU A 8 -39.26 13.07 22.59
N THR A 9 -39.78 14.29 22.73
CA THR A 9 -39.91 14.96 24.03
C THR A 9 -41.13 14.38 24.72
N LEU A 10 -40.91 13.73 25.88
CA LEU A 10 -41.65 13.86 27.15
C LEU A 10 -41.75 12.53 27.91
N THR A 11 -40.63 11.95 28.37
CA THR A 11 -40.53 11.07 29.58
C THR A 11 -39.09 10.59 29.84
N MET A 12 -38.10 11.48 29.93
CA MET A 12 -36.74 11.05 30.32
C MET A 12 -36.16 11.85 31.49
N PRO A 13 -35.63 11.18 32.54
CA PRO A 13 -34.96 11.83 33.65
C PRO A 13 -33.61 12.45 33.25
N PRO A 14 -33.14 13.50 33.97
CA PRO A 14 -32.19 14.48 33.45
C PRO A 14 -30.70 14.12 33.61
N LEU A 15 -30.31 12.83 33.61
CA LEU A 15 -28.93 12.44 33.96
C LEU A 15 -28.12 11.71 32.88
N GLU A 16 -28.67 11.45 31.70
CA GLU A 16 -27.88 10.81 30.63
C GLU A 16 -28.15 11.36 29.23
N ARG A 17 -28.29 12.69 29.13
CA ARG A 17 -28.16 13.37 27.83
C ARG A 17 -26.68 13.47 27.47
N ARG A 18 -26.10 12.37 27.02
CA ARG A 18 -24.93 12.45 26.14
C ARG A 18 -25.40 13.13 24.87
N CYS A 19 -25.26 14.46 24.80
CA CYS A 19 -24.98 15.10 23.53
C CYS A 19 -23.77 14.34 22.99
N GLN A 20 -23.98 13.49 22.00
CA GLN A 20 -22.88 12.92 21.24
C GLN A 20 -22.19 14.13 20.63
N ASN A 21 -21.08 14.53 21.26
CA ASN A 21 -20.31 15.69 20.89
C ASN A 21 -19.96 15.55 19.41
N ASN A 22 -20.61 16.38 18.60
CA ASN A 22 -20.35 16.58 17.18
C ASN A 22 -19.12 17.47 17.01
N GLU A 23 -18.03 17.08 17.65
CA GLU A 23 -16.73 17.76 17.64
C GLU A 23 -15.77 16.57 17.54
N GLU A 24 -15.38 16.04 16.37
CA GLU A 24 -14.41 16.62 15.43
C GLU A 24 -14.54 15.98 14.01
N ARG A 25 -15.70 16.05 13.35
CA ARG A 25 -15.84 15.46 12.00
C ARG A 25 -15.46 16.47 10.93
N MET A 26 -14.22 16.47 10.45
CA MET A 26 -13.96 16.88 9.06
C MET A 26 -14.48 15.74 8.17
N PRO A 27 -15.70 15.84 7.57
CA PRO A 27 -16.36 14.71 6.91
C PRO A 27 -15.61 14.20 5.67
N PHE A 28 -14.56 14.91 5.28
CA PHE A 28 -13.75 14.65 4.11
C PHE A 28 -12.45 13.90 4.47
N LEU A 29 -11.88 14.08 5.66
CA LEU A 29 -10.50 13.65 5.93
C LEU A 29 -10.33 12.11 5.94
N GLY A 30 -11.24 11.38 6.60
CA GLY A 30 -11.21 9.91 6.62
C GLY A 30 -11.33 9.28 5.23
N PRO A 31 -12.35 9.62 4.42
CA PRO A 31 -12.47 9.14 3.05
C PRO A 31 -11.29 9.52 2.14
N LEU A 32 -10.74 10.74 2.27
CA LEU A 32 -9.56 11.16 1.51
C LEU A 32 -8.35 10.28 1.83
N LEU A 33 -8.08 10.04 3.11
CA LEU A 33 -6.96 9.19 3.53
C LEU A 33 -7.15 7.74 3.03
N LYS A 34 -8.38 7.21 3.08
CA LYS A 34 -8.70 5.89 2.53
C LYS A 34 -8.43 5.80 1.04
N THR A 35 -8.86 6.80 0.26
CA THR A 35 -8.62 6.82 -1.19
C THR A 35 -7.13 6.88 -1.50
N VAL A 36 -6.36 7.68 -0.76
CA VAL A 36 -4.89 7.73 -0.89
C VAL A 36 -4.27 6.36 -0.59
N ALA A 37 -4.71 5.68 0.47
CA ALA A 37 -4.25 4.34 0.80
C ALA A 37 -4.52 3.32 -0.32
N LEU A 38 -5.70 3.37 -0.94
CA LEU A 38 -6.06 2.50 -2.06
C LEU A 38 -5.23 2.77 -3.31
N ILE A 39 -4.94 4.03 -3.61
CA ILE A 39 -4.06 4.39 -4.73
C ILE A 39 -2.65 3.85 -4.48
N LEU A 40 -2.13 4.01 -3.26
CA LEU A 40 -0.83 3.46 -2.89
C LEU A 40 -0.81 1.93 -3.01
N ASP A 41 -1.85 1.25 -2.55
CA ASP A 41 -1.98 -0.20 -2.70
C ASP A 41 -1.94 -0.64 -4.16
N PHE A 42 -2.68 0.05 -5.03
CA PHE A 42 -2.66 -0.21 -6.46
C PHE A 42 -1.28 -0.01 -7.09
N VAL A 43 -0.57 1.05 -6.69
CA VAL A 43 0.80 1.34 -7.18
C VAL A 43 1.78 0.28 -6.72
N PHE A 44 1.79 -0.07 -5.43
CA PHE A 44 2.65 -1.13 -4.90
C PHE A 44 2.32 -2.49 -5.52
N GLY A 45 1.04 -2.81 -5.71
CA GLY A 45 0.58 -4.01 -6.37
C GLY A 45 1.05 -4.10 -7.82
N THR A 46 0.90 -3.01 -8.59
CA THR A 46 1.37 -2.93 -9.99
C THR A 46 2.89 -3.05 -10.07
N TYR A 47 3.63 -2.34 -9.20
CA TYR A 47 5.09 -2.41 -9.18
C TYR A 47 5.60 -3.81 -8.82
N LYS A 48 4.95 -4.50 -7.88
CA LYS A 48 5.23 -5.91 -7.56
C LYS A 48 5.07 -6.80 -8.78
N TRP A 49 4.02 -6.64 -9.58
CA TRP A 49 3.86 -7.39 -10.83
C TRP A 49 4.97 -7.12 -11.84
N ILE A 50 5.41 -5.86 -11.98
CA ILE A 50 6.56 -5.51 -12.81
C ILE A 50 7.83 -6.23 -12.34
N VAL A 51 8.08 -6.27 -11.03
CA VAL A 51 9.25 -6.99 -10.46
C VAL A 51 9.14 -8.49 -10.69
N ILE A 52 7.95 -9.09 -10.58
CA ILE A 52 7.72 -10.51 -10.89
C ILE A 52 8.08 -10.81 -12.34
N ILE A 53 7.62 -9.98 -13.29
CA ILE A 53 7.95 -10.15 -14.71
C ILE A 53 9.46 -10.01 -14.92
N ALA A 54 10.09 -9.01 -14.29
CA ALA A 54 11.55 -8.85 -14.36
C ALA A 54 12.30 -10.06 -13.78
N ALA A 55 11.79 -10.69 -12.72
CA ALA A 55 12.36 -11.91 -12.15
C ALA A 55 12.30 -13.07 -13.14
N VAL A 56 11.15 -13.30 -13.75
CA VAL A 56 10.98 -14.36 -14.77
C VAL A 56 11.89 -14.10 -15.97
N VAL A 57 11.97 -12.86 -16.45
CA VAL A 57 12.87 -12.44 -17.53
C VAL A 57 14.32 -12.73 -17.16
N SER A 58 14.74 -12.47 -15.92
CA SER A 58 16.12 -12.74 -15.49
C SER A 58 16.50 -14.22 -15.53
N TRP A 59 15.54 -15.12 -15.29
CA TRP A 59 15.76 -16.57 -15.31
C TRP A 59 15.75 -17.16 -16.71
N VAL A 60 14.83 -16.68 -17.57
CA VAL A 60 14.70 -17.16 -18.95
C VAL A 60 15.79 -16.58 -19.86
N ARG A 61 16.40 -15.44 -19.48
CA ARG A 61 17.44 -14.74 -20.24
C ARG A 61 17.06 -14.47 -21.72
N PRO A 62 15.95 -13.75 -21.97
CA PRO A 62 15.53 -13.39 -23.33
C PRO A 62 16.44 -12.33 -23.96
N ASP A 63 16.25 -12.08 -25.26
CA ASP A 63 17.08 -11.15 -26.04
C ASP A 63 17.04 -9.71 -25.48
N PRO A 64 18.21 -9.11 -25.11
CA PRO A 64 18.30 -7.77 -24.51
C PRO A 64 18.03 -6.61 -25.47
N TYR A 65 17.86 -6.85 -26.77
CA TYR A 65 17.54 -5.80 -27.75
C TYR A 65 16.07 -5.41 -27.74
N HIS A 66 15.19 -6.18 -27.09
CA HIS A 66 13.78 -5.85 -27.03
C HIS A 66 13.53 -4.62 -26.11
N PRO A 67 12.80 -3.58 -26.58
CA PRO A 67 12.62 -2.34 -25.83
C PRO A 67 11.91 -2.54 -24.48
N ILE A 68 10.95 -3.47 -24.40
CA ILE A 68 10.24 -3.79 -23.15
C ILE A 68 11.21 -4.37 -22.11
N ILE A 69 12.14 -5.23 -22.53
CA ILE A 69 13.13 -5.84 -21.62
C ILE A 69 14.07 -4.77 -21.07
N ARG A 70 14.55 -3.85 -21.93
CA ARG A 70 15.37 -2.70 -21.49
C ARG A 70 14.64 -1.81 -20.50
N PHE A 71 13.36 -1.56 -20.71
CA PHE A 71 12.54 -0.79 -19.77
C PHE A 71 12.44 -1.50 -18.41
N LEU A 72 12.13 -2.79 -18.40
CA LEU A 72 12.04 -3.58 -17.16
C LEU A 72 13.35 -3.57 -16.37
N TYR A 73 14.48 -3.80 -17.05
CA TYR A 73 15.79 -3.70 -16.41
C TYR A 73 16.04 -2.27 -15.92
N SER A 74 15.92 -1.24 -16.76
CA SER A 74 16.17 0.15 -16.33
C SER A 74 15.32 0.57 -15.12
N ALA A 75 14.08 0.08 -15.00
CA ALA A 75 13.21 0.39 -13.87
C ALA A 75 13.59 -0.37 -12.59
N THR A 76 14.00 -1.63 -12.71
CA THR A 76 14.23 -2.53 -11.55
C THR A 76 15.70 -2.58 -11.10
N GLU A 77 16.65 -2.36 -12.01
CA GLU A 77 18.09 -2.43 -11.79
C GLU A 77 18.59 -1.50 -10.67
N PRO A 78 18.18 -0.21 -10.54
CA PRO A 78 18.67 0.63 -9.44
C PRO A 78 18.30 0.08 -8.06
N VAL A 79 17.13 -0.55 -7.93
CA VAL A 79 16.66 -1.13 -6.66
C VAL A 79 17.32 -2.48 -6.42
N LEU A 80 17.36 -3.35 -7.44
CA LEU A 80 17.99 -4.66 -7.37
C LEU A 80 19.50 -4.54 -7.11
N TYR A 81 20.18 -3.56 -7.70
CA TYR A 81 21.60 -3.29 -7.46
C TYR A 81 21.87 -2.95 -5.98
N ARG A 82 21.00 -2.14 -5.36
CA ARG A 82 21.10 -1.85 -3.92
C ARG A 82 20.95 -3.10 -3.07
N ILE A 83 19.96 -3.95 -3.39
CA ILE A 83 19.73 -5.20 -2.66
C ILE A 83 20.94 -6.13 -2.78
N ARG A 84 21.46 -6.29 -4.01
CA ARG A 84 22.65 -7.09 -4.30
C ARG A 84 23.89 -6.62 -3.53
N ARG A 85 24.07 -5.30 -3.41
CA ARG A 85 25.17 -4.70 -2.66
C ARG A 85 25.05 -4.90 -1.14
N THR A 86 23.84 -4.83 -0.59
CA THR A 86 23.61 -4.99 0.85
C THR A 86 23.58 -6.45 1.28
N LEU A 87 23.04 -7.34 0.44
CA LEU A 87 22.82 -8.76 0.74
C LEU A 87 23.51 -9.62 -0.33
N PRO A 88 24.85 -9.74 -0.34
CA PRO A 88 25.57 -10.47 -1.38
C PRO A 88 25.21 -11.96 -1.46
N PHE A 89 24.66 -12.54 -0.38
CA PHE A 89 24.21 -13.93 -0.33
C PHE A 89 23.00 -14.24 -1.23
N VAL A 90 22.30 -13.23 -1.76
CA VAL A 90 21.14 -13.45 -2.67
C VAL A 90 21.58 -13.80 -4.10
N MET A 91 22.85 -13.61 -4.42
CA MET A 91 23.48 -14.07 -5.65
C MET A 91 24.24 -15.36 -5.39
N MET A 92 23.56 -16.50 -5.42
CA MET A 92 24.23 -17.80 -5.33
C MET A 92 24.11 -18.55 -6.64
N GLY A 93 25.24 -19.09 -7.14
CA GLY A 93 25.24 -20.07 -8.22
C GLY A 93 24.74 -19.57 -9.58
N GLY A 94 24.78 -18.26 -9.85
CA GLY A 94 24.35 -17.68 -11.13
C GLY A 94 22.84 -17.46 -11.28
N PHE A 95 22.08 -17.61 -10.18
CA PHE A 95 20.66 -17.31 -10.11
C PHE A 95 20.44 -16.06 -9.23
N ASP A 96 19.70 -15.08 -9.75
CA ASP A 96 19.40 -13.84 -9.04
C ASP A 96 18.14 -14.02 -8.18
N LEU A 97 18.29 -14.17 -6.86
CA LEU A 97 17.18 -14.17 -5.89
C LEU A 97 16.78 -12.76 -5.45
N SER A 98 17.53 -11.74 -5.86
CA SER A 98 17.27 -10.32 -5.55
C SER A 98 15.83 -9.88 -5.83
N PRO A 99 15.19 -10.27 -6.96
CA PRO A 99 13.80 -9.90 -7.24
C PRO A 99 12.81 -10.49 -6.22
N ILE A 100 13.05 -11.71 -5.74
CA ILE A 100 12.20 -12.35 -4.72
C ILE A 100 12.28 -11.56 -3.41
N VAL A 101 13.49 -11.18 -2.99
CA VAL A 101 13.69 -10.35 -1.79
C VAL A 101 13.00 -9.01 -1.94
N LEU A 102 13.05 -8.39 -3.12
CA LEU A 102 12.34 -7.14 -3.40
C LEU A 102 10.81 -7.33 -3.30
N ILE A 103 10.26 -8.40 -3.85
CA ILE A 103 8.82 -8.70 -3.77
C ILE A 103 8.39 -8.86 -2.31
N LEU A 104 9.16 -9.59 -1.51
CA LEU A 104 8.90 -9.74 -0.07
C LEU A 104 8.95 -8.40 0.64
N ALA A 105 9.96 -7.57 0.37
CA ALA A 105 10.06 -6.24 0.94
C ALA A 105 8.86 -5.35 0.57
N LEU A 106 8.42 -5.36 -0.70
CA LEU A 106 7.24 -4.63 -1.15
C LEU A 106 5.95 -5.11 -0.47
N GLN A 107 5.80 -6.42 -0.28
CA GLN A 107 4.63 -6.99 0.38
C GLN A 107 4.58 -6.61 1.86
N PHE A 108 5.67 -6.82 2.60
CA PHE A 108 5.68 -6.60 4.05
C PHE A 108 5.78 -5.11 4.40
N ILE A 109 6.72 -4.38 3.80
CA ILE A 109 6.98 -2.98 4.13
C ILE A 109 5.99 -2.07 3.42
N GLY A 110 5.72 -2.31 2.13
CA GLY A 110 4.80 -1.51 1.34
C GLY A 110 3.35 -1.76 1.70
N GLN A 111 2.82 -2.95 1.39
CA GLN A 111 1.39 -3.21 1.58
C GLN A 111 1.03 -3.42 3.04
N VAL A 112 1.65 -4.39 3.72
CA VAL A 112 1.23 -4.75 5.08
C VAL A 112 1.55 -3.64 6.09
N PHE A 113 2.70 -2.98 6.00
CA PHE A 113 3.04 -1.93 6.95
C PHE A 113 2.47 -0.57 6.57
N ILE A 114 2.75 -0.04 5.36
CA ILE A 114 2.32 1.31 4.99
C ILE A 114 0.82 1.39 4.72
N VAL A 115 0.26 0.52 3.85
CA VAL A 115 -1.16 0.62 3.45
C VAL A 115 -2.08 0.32 4.62
N GLU A 116 -1.86 -0.79 5.35
CA GLU A 116 -2.72 -1.13 6.49
C GLU A 116 -2.67 -0.08 7.60
N SER A 117 -1.48 0.46 7.92
CA SER A 117 -1.38 1.54 8.91
C SER A 117 -2.18 2.76 8.47
N LEU A 118 -2.12 3.11 7.18
CA LEU A 118 -2.86 4.25 6.64
C LEU A 118 -4.37 4.02 6.65
N LEU A 119 -4.81 2.80 6.33
CA LEU A 119 -6.21 2.39 6.40
C LEU A 119 -6.72 2.40 7.85
N GLN A 120 -5.96 1.86 8.79
CA GLN A 120 -6.31 1.86 10.21
C GLN A 120 -6.48 3.29 10.73
N MET A 121 -5.56 4.20 10.39
CA MET A 121 -5.70 5.63 10.71
C MET A 121 -6.97 6.23 10.07
N ALA A 122 -7.28 5.88 8.83
CA ALA A 122 -8.50 6.35 8.15
C ALA A 122 -9.78 5.84 8.81
N PHE A 123 -9.78 4.59 9.30
CA PHE A 123 -10.92 4.01 10.03
C PHE A 123 -11.10 4.61 11.42
N MET A 124 -10.01 4.95 12.13
CA MET A 124 -10.11 5.62 13.43
C MET A 124 -10.70 7.02 13.35
N MET A 125 -10.54 7.72 12.21
CA MET A 125 -11.09 9.06 11.99
C MET A 125 -12.56 9.08 11.51
N ARG A 126 -13.22 7.93 11.40
CA ARG A 126 -14.59 7.81 10.86
C ARG A 126 -15.64 7.62 11.96
#